data_AF-A0A1P8XGI7-F1
#
_entry.id   AF-A0A1P8XGI7-F1
#
_cell.length_a   1.000
_cell.length_b   1.000
_cell.length_c   1.000
_cell.angle_alpha   90.00
_cell.angle_beta   90.00
_cell.angle_gamma   90.00
#
_symmetry.space_group_name_H-M   'P 1'
#
loop_
_entity.id
_entity.type
_entity.pdbx_description
1 polymer ?
#
loop_
_entity_poly.entity_id
_entity_poly.type
_entity_poly.pdbx_seq_one_letter_code
_entity_poly.pdbx_strand_id
1 'polypeptide(L)'
;MRLSPHEQDRLLLSYAAELARRRQARGLKLNHPEAVALITDHLLEGARDGRTVAELMSSGREVLTREDVMEGVPEMLYDVQVEATFPDGTKLVTVHHPIS
;
A
#
# COMPACT_ATOMS: atom_id res chain seq x y z
N MET A 1 -3.37 24.41 5.00
CA MET A 1 -3.36 23.36 6.04
C MET A 1 -2.12 23.52 6.91
N ARG A 2 -2.17 23.17 8.19
CA ARG A 2 -0.99 23.07 9.07
C ARG A 2 -0.70 21.59 9.31
N LEU A 3 -0.04 20.98 8.33
CA LEU A 3 0.25 19.55 8.35
C LEU A 3 1.42 19.25 9.28
N SER A 4 1.25 18.27 10.15
CA SER A 4 2.34 17.62 10.86
C SER A 4 3.27 16.91 9.86
N PRO A 5 4.55 16.66 10.23
CA PRO A 5 5.48 15.91 9.38
C PRO A 5 4.91 14.56 8.93
N HIS A 6 4.27 13.84 9.84
CA HIS A 6 3.64 12.56 9.56
C HIS A 6 2.50 12.65 8.53
N GLU A 7 1.69 13.71 8.55
CA GLU A 7 0.67 13.94 7.51
C GLU A 7 1.29 14.30 6.16
N GLN A 8 2.44 15.00 6.14
CA GLN A 8 3.18 15.27 4.91
C GLN A 8 3.75 13.98 4.32
N ASP A 9 4.31 13.09 5.15
CA ASP A 9 4.82 11.79 4.71
C ASP A 9 3.72 10.93 4.07
N ARG A 10 2.50 10.95 4.64
CA ARG A 10 1.34 10.26 4.03
C ARG A 10 0.96 10.82 2.66
N LEU A 11 1.05 12.14 2.46
CA LEU A 11 0.82 12.75 1.15
C LEU A 11 1.91 12.36 0.14
N LEU A 12 3.18 12.32 0.58
CA LEU A 12 4.28 11.86 -0.27
C LEU A 12 4.12 10.39 -0.67
N LEU A 13 3.69 9.54 0.27
CA LEU A 13 3.36 8.15 0.02
C LEU A 13 2.24 8.00 -1.02
N SER A 14 1.13 8.74 -0.87
CA SER A 14 0.03 8.72 -1.84
C SER A 14 0.51 9.14 -3.24
N TYR A 15 1.38 10.15 -3.32
CA TYR A 15 1.99 10.53 -4.59
C TYR A 15 2.94 9.45 -5.16
N ALA A 16 3.68 8.73 -4.33
CA ALA A 16 4.50 7.61 -4.75
C ALA A 16 3.66 6.46 -5.34
N ALA A 17 2.50 6.16 -4.72
CA ALA A 17 1.54 5.19 -5.23
C ALA A 17 0.95 5.63 -6.58
N GLU A 18 0.60 6.91 -6.72
CA GLU A 18 0.12 7.45 -8.00
C GLU A 18 1.19 7.43 -9.10
N LEU A 19 2.45 7.68 -8.75
CA LEU A 19 3.58 7.52 -9.67
C LEU A 19 3.74 6.04 -10.10
N ALA A 20 3.59 5.10 -9.18
CA ALA A 20 3.62 3.66 -9.46
C ALA A 20 2.45 3.23 -10.37
N ARG A 21 1.21 3.65 -10.11
CA ARG A 21 0.05 3.40 -11.00
C ARG A 21 0.32 3.88 -12.42
N ARG A 22 0.85 5.11 -12.58
CA ARG A 22 1.21 5.65 -13.90
C ARG A 22 2.32 4.88 -14.60
N ARG A 23 3.21 4.20 -13.86
CA ARG A 23 4.25 3.30 -14.41
C ARG A 23 3.64 1.98 -14.87
N GLN A 24 2.81 1.36 -14.04
CA GLN A 24 2.10 0.13 -14.36
C GLN A 24 1.18 0.31 -15.58
N ALA A 25 0.43 1.41 -15.63
CA ALA A 25 -0.51 1.72 -16.72
C ALA A 25 0.14 1.86 -18.11
N ARG A 26 1.45 2.09 -18.18
CA ARG A 26 2.21 2.11 -19.44
C ARG A 26 3.03 0.82 -19.67
N GLY A 27 2.73 -0.24 -18.93
CA GLY A 27 3.28 -1.59 -19.12
C GLY A 27 4.59 -1.88 -18.39
N LEU A 28 5.00 -1.04 -17.42
CA LEU A 28 6.19 -1.34 -16.61
C LEU A 28 5.84 -2.27 -15.45
N LYS A 29 6.67 -3.29 -15.26
CA LYS A 29 6.70 -4.08 -14.02
C LYS A 29 7.23 -3.22 -12.87
N LEU A 30 6.57 -3.28 -11.73
CA LEU A 30 6.89 -2.47 -10.57
C LEU A 30 8.10 -3.00 -9.82
N ASN A 31 8.93 -2.10 -9.32
CA ASN A 31 10.01 -2.44 -8.39
C ASN A 31 9.49 -2.49 -6.93
N HIS A 32 10.39 -2.83 -5.99
CA HIS A 32 10.05 -2.96 -4.58
C HIS A 32 9.36 -1.74 -3.95
N PRO A 33 9.93 -0.51 -3.99
CA PRO A 33 9.27 0.64 -3.37
C PRO A 33 7.95 1.03 -4.05
N GLU A 34 7.79 0.78 -5.35
CA GLU A 34 6.53 1.00 -6.05
C GLU A 34 5.43 0.03 -5.58
N ALA A 35 5.78 -1.24 -5.41
CA ALA A 35 4.86 -2.25 -4.88
C ALA A 35 4.41 -1.91 -3.45
N VAL A 36 5.37 -1.57 -2.58
CA VAL A 36 5.08 -1.12 -1.20
C VAL A 36 4.14 0.08 -1.21
N ALA A 37 4.42 1.10 -2.04
CA ALA A 37 3.59 2.29 -2.11
C ALA A 37 2.13 1.98 -2.51
N LEU A 38 1.90 1.15 -3.53
CA LEU A 38 0.56 0.78 -3.96
C LEU A 38 -0.23 0.01 -2.90
N ILE A 39 0.40 -0.97 -2.27
CA ILE A 39 -0.24 -1.75 -1.21
C ILE A 39 -0.57 -0.82 -0.03
N THR A 40 0.35 0.05 0.35
CA THR A 40 0.16 0.96 1.49
C THR A 40 -0.97 1.96 1.23
N ASP A 41 -1.03 2.53 0.02
CA ASP A 41 -2.10 3.43 -0.42
C ASP A 41 -3.47 2.73 -0.39
N HIS A 42 -3.57 1.49 -0.86
CA HIS A 42 -4.80 0.67 -0.75
C HIS A 42 -5.27 0.50 0.70
N LEU A 43 -4.34 0.25 1.63
CA LEU A 43 -4.67 0.09 3.05
C LEU A 43 -5.13 1.40 3.69
N LEU A 44 -4.45 2.51 3.38
CA LEU A 44 -4.80 3.83 3.91
C LEU A 44 -6.17 4.30 3.41
N GLU A 45 -6.43 4.18 2.11
CA GLU A 45 -7.70 4.58 1.52
C GLU A 45 -8.84 3.64 1.95
N GLY A 46 -8.57 2.34 2.04
CA GLY A 46 -9.55 1.38 2.56
C GLY A 46 -9.91 1.63 4.03
N ALA A 47 -8.96 2.04 4.87
CA ALA A 47 -9.26 2.48 6.23
C ALA A 47 -10.10 3.76 6.25
N ARG A 48 -9.80 4.70 5.32
CA ARG A 48 -10.57 5.94 5.16
C ARG A 48 -12.01 5.68 4.69
N ASP A 49 -12.22 4.65 3.89
CA ASP A 49 -13.53 4.14 3.44
C ASP A 49 -14.31 3.43 4.57
N GLY A 50 -13.68 3.17 5.71
CA GLY A 50 -14.30 2.50 6.85
C GLY A 50 -14.31 0.98 6.75
N ARG A 51 -13.47 0.38 5.90
CA ARG A 51 -13.24 -1.08 5.90
C ARG A 51 -12.62 -1.52 7.23
N THR A 52 -12.80 -2.78 7.59
CA THR A 52 -12.21 -3.33 8.81
C THR A 52 -10.73 -3.67 8.61
N VAL A 53 -9.96 -3.72 9.70
CA VAL A 53 -8.56 -4.20 9.68
C VAL A 53 -8.46 -5.58 9.02
N ALA A 54 -9.36 -6.50 9.35
CA ALA A 54 -9.35 -7.86 8.80
C ALA A 54 -9.58 -7.89 7.28
N GLU A 55 -10.51 -7.08 6.76
CA GLU A 55 -10.74 -6.94 5.32
C GLU A 55 -9.51 -6.38 4.59
N LEU A 56 -8.80 -5.42 5.22
CA LEU A 56 -7.59 -4.84 4.65
C LEU A 56 -6.40 -5.79 4.69
N MET A 57 -6.28 -6.62 5.73
CA MET A 57 -5.28 -7.70 5.79
C MET A 57 -5.47 -8.71 4.65
N SER A 58 -6.73 -9.02 4.30
CA SER A 58 -7.04 -9.92 3.18
C SER A 58 -6.85 -9.23 1.83
N SER A 59 -7.55 -8.12 1.61
CA SER A 59 -7.54 -7.42 0.31
C SER A 59 -6.19 -6.81 -0.05
N GLY A 60 -5.32 -6.52 0.93
CA GLY A 60 -3.95 -6.12 0.69
C GLY A 60 -3.10 -7.16 -0.06
N ARG A 61 -3.49 -8.44 -0.01
CA ARG A 61 -2.83 -9.53 -0.76
C ARG A 61 -3.33 -9.67 -2.20
N GLU A 62 -4.37 -8.93 -2.56
CA GLU A 62 -5.02 -8.99 -3.87
C GLU A 62 -4.68 -7.76 -4.73
N VAL A 63 -3.90 -6.82 -4.19
CA VAL A 63 -3.55 -5.56 -4.87
C VAL A 63 -2.60 -5.79 -6.05
N LEU A 64 -1.62 -6.70 -5.88
CA LEU A 64 -0.59 -6.97 -6.87
C LEU A 64 -0.34 -8.47 -6.98
N THR A 65 -0.12 -8.92 -8.21
CA THR A 65 0.31 -10.28 -8.54
C THR A 65 1.80 -10.31 -8.88
N ARG A 66 2.38 -11.50 -8.98
CA ARG A 66 3.75 -11.70 -9.50
C ARG A 66 3.96 -11.13 -10.90
N GLU A 67 2.91 -11.03 -11.71
CA GLU A 67 3.00 -10.51 -13.08
C GLU A 67 3.20 -8.99 -13.11
N ASP A 68 2.70 -8.30 -12.08
CA ASP A 68 2.75 -6.84 -11.96
C ASP A 68 4.14 -6.32 -11.54
N VAL A 69 5.00 -7.17 -10.99
CA VAL A 69 6.26 -6.78 -10.36
C VAL A 69 7.48 -7.40 -11.03
N MET A 70 8.63 -6.79 -10.79
CA MET A 70 9.93 -7.31 -11.22
C MET A 70 10.27 -8.61 -10.48
N GLU A 71 11.14 -9.43 -11.09
CA GLU A 71 11.66 -10.66 -10.48
C GLU A 71 12.30 -10.39 -9.11
N GLY A 72 12.03 -11.25 -8.13
CA GLY A 72 12.56 -11.16 -6.77
C GLY A 72 11.79 -10.21 -5.84
N VAL A 73 10.94 -9.32 -6.37
CA VAL A 73 10.13 -8.40 -5.53
C VAL A 73 9.17 -9.15 -4.57
N PRO A 74 8.44 -10.21 -4.99
CA PRO A 74 7.57 -10.96 -4.09
C PRO A 74 8.32 -11.57 -2.91
N GLU A 75 9.53 -12.08 -3.14
CA GLU A 75 10.37 -12.71 -2.11
C GLU A 75 10.99 -11.69 -1.15
N MET A 76 11.24 -10.47 -1.62
CA MET A 76 11.73 -9.38 -0.78
C MET A 76 10.67 -8.82 0.17
N LEU A 77 9.39 -8.88 -0.22
CA LEU A 77 8.29 -8.23 0.48
C LEU A 77 7.56 -9.21 1.42
N TYR A 78 8.14 -9.44 2.60
CA TYR A 78 7.56 -10.35 3.60
C TYR A 78 6.29 -9.82 4.24
N ASP A 79 6.27 -8.52 4.55
CA ASP A 79 5.07 -7.83 5.00
C ASP A 79 5.06 -6.37 4.59
N VAL A 80 3.86 -5.79 4.58
CA VAL A 80 3.62 -4.35 4.53
C VAL A 80 2.84 -3.96 5.78
N GLN A 81 3.39 -3.03 6.54
CA GLN A 81 2.82 -2.54 7.79
C GLN A 81 2.50 -1.06 7.66
N VAL A 82 1.29 -0.68 8.05
CA VAL A 82 0.88 0.74 8.06
C VAL A 82 -0.06 1.03 9.20
N GLU A 83 0.17 2.16 9.88
CA GLU A 83 -0.82 2.73 10.78
C GLU A 83 -1.83 3.53 9.95
N ALA A 84 -3.10 3.12 10.01
CA ALA A 84 -4.18 3.78 9.29
C ALA A 84 -5.25 4.28 10.26
N THR A 85 -5.91 5.38 9.92
CA THR A 85 -6.93 6.02 10.77
C THR A 85 -8.31 5.55 10.33
N PHE A 86 -8.91 4.68 11.13
CA PHE A 86 -10.26 4.14 10.93
C PHE A 86 -11.30 5.03 11.63
N PRO A 87 -12.61 4.83 11.36
CA PRO A 87 -13.69 5.52 12.07
C PRO A 87 -13.63 5.38 13.60
N ASP A 88 -13.04 4.30 14.10
CA ASP A 88 -12.90 3.99 15.53
C ASP A 88 -11.48 4.20 16.08
N GLY A 89 -10.59 4.84 15.31
CA GLY A 89 -9.25 5.24 15.76
C GLY A 89 -8.11 4.71 14.87
N THR A 90 -6.87 5.07 15.23
CA THR A 90 -5.68 4.61 14.51
C THR A 90 -5.34 3.16 14.90
N LYS A 91 -5.11 2.32 13.89
CA LYS A 91 -4.73 0.91 14.07
C LYS A 91 -3.61 0.53 13.12
N LEU A 92 -2.75 -0.40 13.55
CA LEU A 92 -1.75 -1.02 12.70
C LEU A 92 -2.40 -2.11 11.85
N VAL A 93 -2.19 -2.05 10.54
CA VAL A 93 -2.58 -3.10 9.59
C VAL A 93 -1.30 -3.75 9.07
N THR A 94 -1.24 -5.07 9.14
CA THR A 94 -0.10 -5.86 8.64
C THR A 94 -0.60 -6.83 7.58
N VAL A 95 -0.07 -6.72 6.37
CA VAL A 95 -0.33 -7.67 5.28
C VAL A 95 0.89 -8.54 5.12
N HIS A 96 0.77 -9.84 5.44
CA HIS A 96 1.84 -10.81 5.24
C HIS A 96 1.82 -11.37 3.82
N HIS A 97 3.00 -11.50 3.21
CA HIS A 97 3.20 -11.98 1.85
C HIS A 97 2.17 -11.40 0.87
N PRO A 98 2.17 -10.06 0.69
CA PRO A 98 1.15 -9.35 -0.09
C PRO A 98 1.18 -9.68 -1.57
N ILE A 99 2.22 -10.33 -2.08
CA ILE A 99 2.36 -10.74 -3.49
C ILE A 99 2.62 -12.24 -3.51
N SER A 100 1.68 -13.01 -4.08
CA SER A 100 1.74 -14.47 -4.16
C SER A 100 2.04 -14.97 -5.57
#